data_AF-A0A8C4QZX7-F1
#
_entry.id   AF-A0A8C4QZX7-F1
#
_cell.length_a   1.000
_cell.length_b   1.000
_cell.length_c   1.000
_cell.angle_alpha   90.00
_cell.angle_beta   90.00
_cell.angle_gamma   90.00
#
_symmetry.space_group_name_H-M   'P 1'
#
loop_
_entity.id
_entity.type
_entity.pdbx_description
1 polymer ?
#
loop_
_entity_poly.entity_id
_entity_poly.type
_entity_poly.pdbx_seq_one_letter_code
_entity_poly.pdbx_strand_id
1 'polypeptide(L)'
;MLGHLKDAGECHLRLQVSMSGRFGTCYGDPAISHRNLLSTFVKHEHENQESTEWDGLLPAAAHLILRQHACQNGLTSSQQSMIRWNVYNHEVKDQNLPYSLLMPILCELENSDPHLLQEEKFASEGFCAFREGCFQSFVHLRLRYPANAIATPKRLESFLRCLVQVMKSKSMNIFLQEDINTFVVRPIQEGNIIWFNETNTKLKEKEGQGFRSLLTLIEAVTDDLKNCLNYYRPLFKRFLDVDIFTTSFSQFETLIAVLTQSMLTDALGGSMTMQTSSNFEESE
;
A
#
# COMPACT_ATOMS: atom_id res chain seq x y z
N MET A 1 9.44 -46.63 28.77
CA MET A 1 8.90 -46.69 27.39
C MET A 1 7.39 -46.73 27.48
N LEU A 2 6.73 -45.61 27.19
CA LEU A 2 5.35 -45.52 26.69
C LEU A 2 5.21 -44.07 26.25
N GLY A 3 5.58 -43.84 24.99
CA GLY A 3 5.45 -42.57 24.32
C GLY A 3 4.04 -42.35 23.78
N HIS A 4 3.75 -41.07 23.58
CA HIS A 4 2.79 -40.52 22.63
C HIS A 4 1.35 -41.02 22.68
N LEU A 5 0.49 -40.19 23.28
CA LEU A 5 -0.80 -39.81 22.71
C LEU A 5 -1.12 -38.41 23.23
N LYS A 6 -0.86 -37.41 22.40
CA LYS A 6 -1.38 -36.05 22.59
C LYS A 6 -1.92 -35.52 21.27
N ASP A 7 -2.76 -36.33 20.64
CA ASP A 7 -3.66 -35.85 19.59
C ASP A 7 -4.93 -35.37 20.28
N ALA A 8 -4.97 -34.08 20.61
CA ALA A 8 -6.20 -33.43 21.01
C ALA A 8 -7.10 -33.32 19.78
N GLY A 9 -8.06 -34.23 19.63
CA GLY A 9 -9.04 -34.19 18.54
C GLY A 9 -9.93 -32.94 18.62
N GLU A 10 -10.22 -32.34 17.46
CA GLU A 10 -11.16 -31.23 17.38
C GLU A 10 -12.60 -31.74 17.32
N CYS A 11 -13.50 -31.18 18.15
CA CYS A 11 -14.93 -31.48 18.12
C CYS A 11 -15.68 -30.31 17.46
N HIS A 12 -16.31 -30.56 16.32
CA HIS A 12 -17.15 -29.58 15.61
C HIS A 12 -18.62 -29.80 15.96
N LEU A 13 -19.19 -28.91 16.80
CA LEU A 13 -20.60 -28.97 17.19
C LEU A 13 -21.42 -28.00 16.33
N ARG A 14 -22.27 -28.54 15.45
CA ARG A 14 -23.31 -27.77 14.75
C ARG A 14 -24.64 -27.96 15.47
N LEU A 15 -25.05 -26.93 16.20
CA LEU A 15 -26.32 -26.89 16.93
C LEU A 15 -27.36 -26.14 16.08
N GLN A 16 -28.46 -26.80 15.76
CA GLN A 16 -29.59 -26.19 15.06
C GLN A 16 -30.80 -26.20 15.99
N VAL A 17 -31.31 -25.01 16.32
CA VAL A 17 -32.53 -24.84 17.12
C VAL A 17 -33.61 -24.30 16.19
N SER A 18 -34.62 -25.11 15.88
CA SER A 18 -35.78 -24.68 15.11
C SER A 18 -36.94 -24.36 16.05
N MET A 19 -37.45 -23.12 16.02
CA MET A 19 -38.75 -22.76 16.58
C MET A 19 -39.81 -22.85 15.49
N SER A 20 -40.95 -23.48 15.78
CA SER A 20 -42.08 -23.69 14.86
C SER A 20 -42.88 -22.42 14.51
N GLY A 21 -42.31 -21.23 14.72
CA GLY A 21 -42.93 -19.93 14.49
C GLY A 21 -42.21 -19.17 13.40
N ARG A 22 -42.93 -18.79 12.35
CA ARG A 22 -42.44 -18.03 11.19
C ARG A 22 -41.85 -16.69 11.62
N PHE A 23 -40.54 -16.66 11.89
CA PHE A 23 -39.73 -15.49 11.61
C PHE A 23 -39.19 -15.69 10.20
N GLY A 24 -39.52 -14.77 9.28
CA GLY A 24 -38.96 -14.78 7.93
C GLY A 24 -37.45 -14.96 8.03
N THR A 25 -36.92 -15.92 7.27
CA THR A 25 -35.49 -16.25 7.23
C THR A 25 -34.70 -15.05 6.74
N CYS A 26 -34.35 -14.14 7.64
CA CYS A 26 -33.35 -13.10 7.41
C CYS A 26 -31.95 -13.69 7.65
N TYR A 27 -31.65 -14.86 7.08
CA TYR A 27 -30.28 -15.33 7.02
C TYR A 27 -29.61 -14.58 5.87
N GLY A 28 -29.03 -13.42 6.19
CA GLY A 28 -28.07 -12.79 5.30
C GLY A 28 -26.93 -13.78 5.01
N ASP A 29 -26.24 -13.59 3.88
CA ASP A 29 -25.14 -14.46 3.47
C ASP A 29 -24.14 -14.66 4.64
N PRO A 30 -23.87 -15.91 5.07
CA PRO A 30 -23.01 -16.18 6.23
C PRO A 30 -21.59 -15.64 6.10
N ALA A 31 -21.06 -15.50 4.87
CA ALA A 31 -19.76 -14.90 4.64
C ALA A 31 -19.78 -13.39 4.89
N ILE A 32 -20.89 -12.70 4.57
CA ILE A 32 -21.07 -11.28 4.87
C ILE A 32 -21.21 -11.06 6.37
N SER A 33 -22.04 -11.86 7.06
CA SER A 33 -22.20 -11.72 8.52
C SER A 33 -20.88 -12.00 9.25
N HIS A 34 -20.11 -12.99 8.79
CA HIS A 34 -18.79 -13.29 9.34
C HIS A 34 -17.77 -12.17 9.11
N ARG A 35 -17.74 -11.58 7.89
CA ARG A 35 -16.90 -10.41 7.59
C ARG A 35 -17.25 -9.22 8.47
N ASN A 36 -18.53 -8.93 8.65
CA ASN A 36 -19.00 -7.83 9.48
C ASN A 36 -18.61 -8.04 10.95
N LEU A 37 -18.81 -9.26 11.47
CA LEU A 37 -18.42 -9.62 12.82
C LEU A 37 -16.91 -9.46 13.06
N LEU A 38 -16.09 -9.95 12.12
CA LEU A 38 -14.64 -9.77 12.17
C LEU A 38 -14.26 -8.27 12.16
N SER A 39 -14.83 -7.49 11.23
CA SER A 39 -14.58 -6.06 11.13
C SER A 39 -14.95 -5.31 12.42
N THR A 40 -16.06 -5.68 13.06
CA THR A 40 -16.47 -5.09 14.35
C THR A 40 -15.44 -5.37 15.45
N PHE A 41 -14.94 -6.61 15.56
CA PHE A 41 -13.92 -6.92 16.57
C PHE A 41 -12.61 -6.17 16.30
N VAL A 42 -12.16 -6.17 15.05
CA VAL A 42 -10.94 -5.46 14.64
C VAL A 42 -11.03 -3.96 14.96
N LYS A 43 -12.16 -3.32 14.64
CA LYS A 43 -12.40 -1.91 14.98
C LYS A 43 -12.45 -1.67 16.47
N HIS A 44 -13.12 -2.54 17.22
CA HIS A 44 -13.22 -2.43 18.67
C HIS A 44 -11.87 -2.53 19.36
N GLU A 45 -11.02 -3.48 18.96
CA GLU A 45 -9.66 -3.59 19.50
C GLU A 45 -8.82 -2.35 19.18
N HIS A 46 -8.94 -1.82 17.96
CA HIS A 46 -8.26 -0.59 17.60
C HIS A 46 -8.74 0.63 18.41
N GLU A 47 -10.05 0.78 18.63
CA GLU A 47 -10.64 1.90 19.40
C GLU A 47 -10.32 1.84 20.90
N ASN A 48 -10.20 0.63 21.46
CA ASN A 48 -9.98 0.44 22.90
C ASN A 48 -8.51 0.54 23.32
N GLN A 49 -7.57 0.47 22.40
CA GLN A 49 -6.16 0.60 22.75
C GLN A 49 -5.76 2.07 22.87
N GLU A 50 -5.41 2.49 24.10
CA GLU A 50 -4.94 3.85 24.40
C GLU A 50 -3.61 4.20 23.70
N SER A 51 -2.88 3.19 23.20
CA SER A 51 -1.67 3.34 22.41
C SER A 51 -1.92 3.09 20.92
N THR A 52 -1.32 3.92 20.07
CA THR A 52 -1.29 3.84 18.59
C THR A 52 -0.60 2.59 18.02
N GLU A 53 -0.37 1.56 18.83
CA GLU A 53 0.45 0.39 18.52
C GLU A 53 -0.32 -0.92 18.72
N TRP A 54 -1.56 -1.01 18.23
CA TRP A 54 -2.22 -2.30 18.15
C TRP A 54 -1.45 -3.23 17.22
N ASP A 55 -1.13 -4.41 17.73
CA ASP A 55 -0.37 -5.45 17.02
C ASP A 55 -1.22 -6.24 16.02
N GLY A 56 -2.53 -5.92 15.90
CA GLY A 56 -3.46 -6.58 14.99
C GLY A 56 -4.04 -7.90 15.50
N LEU A 57 -3.70 -8.31 16.73
CA LEU A 57 -4.19 -9.56 17.32
C LEU A 57 -5.54 -9.36 18.01
N LEU A 58 -6.45 -10.29 17.77
CA LEU A 58 -7.74 -10.35 18.46
C LEU A 58 -7.64 -11.14 19.76
N PRO A 59 -8.45 -10.83 20.79
CA PRO A 59 -8.48 -11.59 22.02
C PRO A 59 -9.00 -13.01 21.79
N ALA A 60 -8.67 -13.94 22.71
CA ALA A 60 -9.10 -15.35 22.61
C ALA A 60 -10.64 -15.50 22.53
N ALA A 61 -11.38 -14.62 23.21
CA ALA A 61 -12.84 -14.62 23.18
C ALA A 61 -13.38 -14.29 21.76
N ALA A 62 -12.82 -13.28 21.09
CA ALA A 62 -13.21 -12.92 19.73
C ALA A 62 -12.91 -14.06 18.74
N HIS A 63 -11.74 -14.70 18.86
CA HIS A 63 -11.40 -15.89 18.08
C HIS A 63 -12.39 -17.04 18.28
N LEU A 64 -12.81 -17.30 19.53
CA LEU A 64 -13.78 -18.35 19.83
C LEU A 64 -15.14 -18.06 19.18
N ILE A 65 -15.62 -16.81 19.27
CA ILE A 65 -16.89 -16.41 18.65
C ILE A 65 -16.82 -16.55 17.13
N LEU A 66 -15.74 -16.07 16.50
CA LEU A 66 -15.53 -16.20 15.05
C LEU A 66 -15.48 -17.67 14.62
N ARG A 67 -14.72 -18.51 15.34
CA ARG A 67 -14.63 -19.96 15.09
C ARG A 67 -16.00 -20.63 15.20
N GLN A 68 -16.76 -20.30 16.24
CA GLN A 68 -18.09 -20.87 16.46
C GLN A 68 -19.06 -20.44 15.35
N HIS A 69 -19.05 -19.15 14.97
CA HIS A 69 -19.85 -18.65 13.85
C HIS A 69 -19.51 -19.37 12.54
N ALA A 70 -18.22 -19.52 12.23
CA ALA A 70 -17.77 -20.21 11.04
C ALA A 70 -18.20 -21.70 11.03
N CYS A 71 -18.05 -22.41 12.14
CA CYS A 71 -18.45 -23.81 12.29
C CYS A 71 -19.96 -24.00 12.11
N GLN A 72 -20.76 -23.16 12.76
CA GLN A 72 -22.23 -23.22 12.69
C GLN A 72 -22.73 -22.99 11.26
N ASN A 73 -22.13 -22.04 10.55
CA ASN A 73 -22.51 -21.68 9.18
C ASN A 73 -21.79 -22.49 8.09
N GLY A 74 -20.84 -23.36 8.46
CA GLY A 74 -20.12 -24.19 7.50
C GLY A 74 -19.15 -23.44 6.59
N LEU A 75 -18.53 -22.35 7.08
CA LEU A 75 -17.54 -21.61 6.30
C LEU A 75 -16.25 -22.43 6.14
N THR A 76 -15.78 -22.57 4.91
CA THR A 76 -14.52 -23.28 4.61
C THR A 76 -13.31 -22.51 5.15
N SER A 77 -12.18 -23.19 5.33
CA SER A 77 -10.93 -22.53 5.73
C SER A 77 -10.47 -21.48 4.70
N SER A 78 -10.71 -21.74 3.41
CA SER A 78 -10.42 -20.80 2.31
C SER A 78 -11.29 -19.54 2.41
N GLN A 79 -12.60 -19.70 2.62
CA GLN A 79 -13.53 -18.57 2.85
C GLN A 79 -13.13 -17.72 4.05
N GLN A 80 -12.81 -18.35 5.18
CA GLN A 80 -12.39 -17.64 6.38
C GLN A 80 -11.08 -16.87 6.15
N SER A 81 -10.12 -17.47 5.45
CA SER A 81 -8.84 -16.83 5.12
C SER A 81 -9.03 -15.65 4.17
N MET A 82 -9.92 -15.79 3.18
CA MET A 82 -10.26 -14.70 2.25
C MET A 82 -10.97 -13.55 2.94
N ILE A 83 -11.88 -13.84 3.88
CA ILE A 83 -12.54 -12.82 4.70
C ILE A 83 -11.52 -12.09 5.59
N ARG A 84 -10.60 -12.83 6.23
CA ARG A 84 -9.50 -12.22 7.01
C ARG A 84 -8.63 -11.34 6.14
N TRP A 85 -8.21 -11.82 4.97
CA TRP A 85 -7.45 -11.02 4.00
C TRP A 85 -8.14 -9.69 3.69
N ASN A 86 -9.44 -9.73 3.36
CA ASN A 86 -10.20 -8.53 3.04
C ASN A 86 -10.26 -7.52 4.19
N VAL A 87 -10.53 -7.98 5.42
CA VAL A 87 -10.61 -7.08 6.58
C VAL A 87 -9.23 -6.52 6.94
N TYR A 88 -8.22 -7.37 7.09
CA TYR A 88 -6.90 -6.90 7.51
C TYR A 88 -6.17 -6.09 6.43
N ASN A 89 -6.38 -6.38 5.14
CA ASN A 89 -5.82 -5.57 4.06
C ASN A 89 -6.35 -4.13 4.09
N HIS A 90 -7.63 -3.95 4.42
CA HIS A 90 -8.22 -2.64 4.63
C HIS A 90 -7.57 -1.90 5.80
N GLU A 91 -7.38 -2.56 6.94
CA GLU A 91 -6.77 -1.94 8.12
C GLU A 91 -5.28 -1.59 7.92
N VAL A 92 -4.52 -2.43 7.22
CA VAL A 92 -3.12 -2.13 6.87
C VAL A 92 -3.02 -0.91 5.95
N LYS A 93 -4.00 -0.72 5.06
CA LYS A 93 -4.08 0.46 4.19
C LYS A 93 -4.34 1.73 4.99
N ASP A 94 -5.37 1.71 5.84
CA ASP A 94 -5.95 2.91 6.47
C ASP A 94 -5.33 3.25 7.84
N GLN A 95 -5.00 2.26 8.66
CA GLN A 95 -4.55 2.42 10.06
C GLN A 95 -3.06 2.19 10.26
N ASN A 96 -2.27 2.15 9.18
CA ASN A 96 -0.81 2.01 9.22
C ASN A 96 -0.26 0.74 9.89
N LEU A 97 -1.10 -0.28 10.13
CA LEU A 97 -0.71 -1.57 10.68
C LEU A 97 0.39 -2.25 9.84
N PRO A 98 1.25 -3.09 10.44
CA PRO A 98 2.34 -3.71 9.72
C PRO A 98 1.83 -4.79 8.75
N TYR A 99 2.31 -4.75 7.50
CA TYR A 99 2.04 -5.77 6.48
C TYR A 99 2.45 -7.20 6.90
N SER A 100 3.25 -7.37 7.96
CA SER A 100 3.55 -8.68 8.53
C SER A 100 2.31 -9.45 8.99
N LEU A 101 1.21 -8.75 9.32
CA LEU A 101 -0.07 -9.38 9.70
C LEU A 101 -0.74 -10.12 8.56
N LEU A 102 -0.45 -9.71 7.32
CA LEU A 102 -1.02 -10.35 6.13
C LEU A 102 -0.26 -11.62 5.73
N MET A 103 1.00 -11.76 6.14
CA MET A 103 1.84 -12.89 5.73
C MET A 103 1.28 -14.26 6.13
N PRO A 104 0.82 -14.50 7.38
CA PRO A 104 0.21 -15.78 7.74
C PRO A 104 -1.03 -16.09 6.89
N ILE A 105 -1.87 -15.07 6.63
CA ILE A 105 -3.08 -15.22 5.82
C ILE A 105 -2.72 -15.58 4.37
N LEU A 106 -1.70 -14.94 3.79
CA LEU A 106 -1.22 -15.28 2.45
C LEU A 106 -0.68 -16.71 2.38
N CYS A 107 0.01 -17.18 3.42
CA CYS A 107 0.46 -18.57 3.50
C CYS A 107 -0.72 -19.56 3.54
N GLU A 108 -1.80 -19.24 4.26
CA GLU A 108 -3.01 -20.05 4.29
C GLU A 108 -3.70 -20.07 2.93
N LEU A 109 -3.81 -18.93 2.25
CA LEU A 109 -4.40 -18.81 0.92
C LEU A 109 -3.58 -19.52 -0.16
N GLU A 110 -2.25 -19.57 -0.03
CA GLU A 110 -1.38 -20.32 -0.95
C GLU A 110 -1.66 -21.83 -0.91
N ASN A 111 -2.09 -22.36 0.24
CA ASN A 111 -2.43 -23.76 0.41
C ASN A 111 -3.84 -24.10 -0.12
N SER A 112 -4.65 -23.10 -0.46
CA SER A 112 -5.97 -23.31 -1.08
C SER A 112 -5.82 -23.68 -2.55
N ASP A 113 -6.80 -24.44 -3.06
CA ASP A 113 -6.88 -24.72 -4.49
C ASP A 113 -7.01 -23.39 -5.30
N PRO A 114 -6.20 -23.18 -6.36
CA PRO A 114 -6.21 -21.94 -7.12
C PRO A 114 -7.56 -21.61 -7.78
N HIS A 115 -8.32 -22.62 -8.22
CA HIS A 115 -9.63 -22.42 -8.83
C HIS A 115 -10.67 -22.05 -7.78
N LEU A 116 -10.64 -22.73 -6.63
CA LEU A 116 -11.51 -22.37 -5.52
C LEU A 116 -11.25 -20.93 -5.05
N LEU A 117 -9.98 -20.53 -4.91
CA LEU A 117 -9.60 -19.18 -4.51
C LEU A 117 -10.15 -18.10 -5.45
N GLN A 118 -10.21 -18.39 -6.76
CA GLN A 118 -10.77 -17.48 -7.77
C GLN A 118 -12.27 -17.30 -7.64
N GLU A 119 -12.97 -18.38 -7.31
CA GLU A 119 -14.40 -18.39 -7.10
C GLU A 119 -14.78 -17.89 -5.70
N GLU A 120 -13.80 -17.74 -4.80
CA GLU A 120 -14.06 -17.27 -3.43
C GLU A 120 -14.68 -15.88 -3.42
N LYS A 121 -15.69 -15.76 -2.56
CA LYS A 121 -16.33 -14.48 -2.31
C LYS A 121 -15.28 -13.49 -1.77
N PHE A 122 -15.31 -12.27 -2.30
CA PHE A 122 -14.39 -11.17 -1.96
C PHE A 122 -12.95 -11.32 -2.48
N ALA A 123 -12.60 -12.36 -3.24
CA ALA A 123 -11.24 -12.50 -3.78
C ALA A 123 -10.85 -11.31 -4.67
N SER A 124 -11.67 -11.03 -5.69
CA SER A 124 -11.46 -9.90 -6.60
C SER A 124 -11.42 -8.56 -5.85
N GLU A 125 -12.40 -8.31 -4.96
CA GLU A 125 -12.46 -7.09 -4.14
C GLU A 125 -11.18 -6.90 -3.31
N GLY A 126 -10.77 -7.94 -2.57
CA GLY A 126 -9.63 -7.89 -1.67
C GLY A 126 -8.31 -7.65 -2.38
N PHE A 127 -8.04 -8.38 -3.48
CA PHE A 127 -6.81 -8.19 -4.24
C PHE A 127 -6.79 -6.90 -5.07
N CYS A 128 -7.94 -6.42 -5.57
CA CYS A 128 -8.02 -5.10 -6.19
C CYS A 128 -7.71 -3.99 -5.18
N ALA A 129 -8.26 -4.09 -3.96
CA ALA A 129 -7.96 -3.15 -2.88
C ALA A 129 -6.48 -3.19 -2.47
N PHE A 130 -5.87 -4.38 -2.44
CA PHE A 130 -4.43 -4.54 -2.19
C PHE A 130 -3.59 -3.89 -3.28
N ARG A 131 -3.93 -4.12 -4.56
CA ARG A 131 -3.26 -3.48 -5.70
C ARG A 131 -3.30 -1.96 -5.59
N GLU A 132 -4.48 -1.40 -5.34
CA GLU A 132 -4.64 0.05 -5.16
C GLU A 132 -3.81 0.56 -3.97
N GLY A 133 -3.83 -0.16 -2.85
CA GLY A 133 -3.00 0.16 -1.68
C GLY A 133 -1.50 0.14 -1.98
N CYS A 134 -1.03 -0.82 -2.80
CA CYS A 134 0.34 -0.88 -3.26
C CYS A 134 0.68 0.32 -4.15
N PHE A 135 -0.17 0.62 -5.13
CA PHE A 135 -0.01 1.77 -6.03
C PHE A 135 0.16 3.07 -5.23
N GLN A 136 -0.78 3.36 -4.33
CA GLN A 136 -0.74 4.55 -3.47
C GLN A 136 0.51 4.57 -2.57
N SER A 137 0.94 3.41 -2.07
CA SER A 137 2.17 3.30 -1.27
C SER A 137 3.43 3.64 -2.07
N PHE A 138 3.47 3.33 -3.36
CA PHE A 138 4.59 3.67 -4.24
C PHE A 138 4.56 5.13 -4.68
N VAL A 139 3.40 5.67 -5.06
CA VAL A 139 3.24 7.10 -5.39
C VAL A 139 3.67 7.97 -4.21
N HIS A 140 3.26 7.59 -2.98
CA HIS A 140 3.56 8.34 -1.77
C HIS A 140 4.70 7.72 -0.94
N LEU A 141 5.67 7.06 -1.58
CA LEU A 141 6.75 6.32 -0.91
C LEU A 141 7.48 7.15 0.15
N ARG A 142 7.80 8.42 -0.17
CA ARG A 142 8.52 9.35 0.72
C ARG A 142 7.73 9.68 1.99
N LEU A 143 6.42 9.85 1.84
CA LEU A 143 5.51 10.20 2.92
C LEU A 143 5.20 9.00 3.79
N ARG A 144 4.91 7.84 3.17
CA ARG A 144 4.54 6.62 3.88
C ARG A 144 5.73 5.94 4.53
N TYR A 145 6.90 6.06 3.91
CA TYR A 145 8.14 5.42 4.37
C TYR A 145 9.31 6.40 4.42
N PRO A 146 9.33 7.38 5.34
CA PRO A 146 10.41 8.35 5.44
C PRO A 146 11.74 7.72 5.89
N ALA A 147 12.83 8.05 5.18
CA ALA A 147 14.15 7.45 5.36
C ALA A 147 14.81 7.76 6.73
N ASN A 148 14.37 8.82 7.41
CA ASN A 148 14.92 9.28 8.68
C ASN A 148 14.27 8.65 9.92
N ALA A 149 13.20 7.86 9.76
CA ALA A 149 12.49 7.25 10.88
C ALA A 149 12.92 5.80 11.13
N ILE A 150 13.20 5.49 12.41
CA ILE A 150 13.84 4.25 12.86
C ILE A 150 13.01 2.99 12.52
N ALA A 151 11.68 3.06 12.63
CA ALA A 151 10.79 1.92 12.40
C ALA A 151 10.50 1.67 10.91
N THR A 152 10.75 2.65 10.05
CA THR A 152 10.35 2.63 8.63
C THR A 152 10.98 1.50 7.81
N PRO A 153 12.29 1.18 7.91
CA PRO A 153 12.88 0.15 7.05
C PRO A 153 12.22 -1.22 7.23
N LYS A 154 11.86 -1.58 8.48
CA LYS A 154 11.14 -2.83 8.75
C LYS A 154 9.73 -2.81 8.13
N ARG A 155 9.02 -1.69 8.22
CA ARG A 155 7.67 -1.55 7.64
C ARG A 155 7.70 -1.67 6.11
N LEU A 156 8.65 -0.99 5.46
CA LEU A 156 8.85 -1.09 4.01
C LEU A 156 9.27 -2.51 3.60
N GLU A 157 10.16 -3.15 4.34
CA GLU A 157 10.53 -4.55 4.09
C GLU A 157 9.33 -5.50 4.22
N SER A 158 8.51 -5.37 5.27
CA SER A 158 7.29 -6.17 5.42
C SER A 158 6.30 -5.97 4.28
N PHE A 159 6.14 -4.72 3.82
CA PHE A 159 5.32 -4.39 2.66
C PHE A 159 5.83 -5.08 1.39
N LEU A 160 7.13 -4.92 1.08
CA LEU A 160 7.73 -5.51 -0.11
C LEU A 160 7.69 -7.04 -0.09
N ARG A 161 7.88 -7.67 1.08
CA ARG A 161 7.73 -9.13 1.25
C ARG A 161 6.30 -9.58 0.95
N CYS A 162 5.30 -8.87 1.47
CA CYS A 162 3.89 -9.15 1.21
C CYS A 162 3.59 -9.07 -0.30
N LEU A 163 4.06 -8.01 -0.97
CA LEU A 163 3.89 -7.87 -2.41
C LEU A 163 4.54 -9.02 -3.19
N VAL A 164 5.80 -9.35 -2.89
CA VAL A 164 6.52 -10.44 -3.56
C VAL A 164 5.81 -11.78 -3.37
N GLN A 165 5.23 -12.03 -2.20
CA GLN A 165 4.46 -13.25 -1.94
C GLN A 165 3.25 -13.36 -2.88
N VAL A 166 2.47 -12.27 -3.02
CA VAL A 166 1.31 -12.23 -3.92
C VAL A 166 1.75 -12.38 -5.38
N MET A 167 2.81 -11.69 -5.81
CA MET A 167 3.30 -11.74 -7.19
C MET A 167 3.86 -13.11 -7.59
N LYS A 168 4.48 -13.84 -6.65
CA LYS A 168 5.03 -15.18 -6.92
C LYS A 168 3.98 -16.28 -6.89
N SER A 169 2.91 -16.08 -6.13
CA SER A 169 1.82 -17.04 -6.02
C SER A 169 1.10 -17.22 -7.35
N LYS A 170 0.97 -18.46 -7.81
CA LYS A 170 0.17 -18.75 -9.01
C LYS A 170 -1.32 -18.49 -8.79
N SER A 171 -1.79 -18.70 -7.56
CA SER A 171 -3.19 -18.56 -7.18
C SER A 171 -3.60 -17.09 -6.99
N MET A 172 -2.66 -16.22 -6.60
CA MET A 172 -2.95 -14.82 -6.29
C MET A 172 -2.47 -13.82 -7.36
N ASN A 173 -1.37 -14.11 -8.07
CA ASN A 173 -0.84 -13.18 -9.08
C ASN A 173 -1.81 -12.93 -10.24
N ILE A 174 -2.73 -13.87 -10.48
CA ILE A 174 -3.85 -13.70 -11.41
C ILE A 174 -4.76 -12.50 -11.11
N PHE A 175 -4.74 -11.95 -9.89
CA PHE A 175 -5.49 -10.74 -9.55
C PHE A 175 -4.67 -9.46 -9.73
N LEU A 176 -3.34 -9.57 -9.84
CA LEU A 176 -2.46 -8.44 -10.11
C LEU A 176 -2.34 -8.21 -11.62
N GLN A 177 -2.07 -9.27 -12.40
CA GLN A 177 -1.96 -9.28 -13.88
C GLN A 177 -1.14 -8.13 -14.50
N GLU A 178 -0.19 -7.59 -13.74
CA GLU A 178 0.64 -6.47 -14.16
C GLU A 178 2.11 -6.86 -14.07
N ASP A 179 2.89 -6.45 -15.06
CA ASP A 179 4.33 -6.60 -15.00
C ASP A 179 4.92 -5.63 -13.96
N ILE A 180 6.14 -5.92 -13.50
CA ILE A 180 6.81 -5.13 -12.47
C ILE A 180 6.97 -3.64 -12.83
N ASN A 181 7.10 -3.30 -14.12
CA ASN A 181 7.22 -1.89 -14.53
C ASN A 181 5.90 -1.17 -14.31
N THR A 182 4.79 -1.79 -14.72
CA THR A 182 3.46 -1.23 -14.55
C THR A 182 3.11 -1.10 -13.07
N PHE A 183 3.44 -2.12 -12.27
CA PHE A 183 3.02 -2.20 -10.88
C PHE A 183 3.89 -1.38 -9.90
N VAL A 184 5.18 -1.19 -10.22
CA VAL A 184 6.15 -0.58 -9.29
C VAL A 184 6.84 0.65 -9.88
N VAL A 185 7.39 0.54 -11.10
CA VAL A 185 8.21 1.62 -11.68
C VAL A 185 7.35 2.83 -12.03
N ARG A 186 6.21 2.64 -12.70
CA ARG A 186 5.31 3.73 -13.11
C ARG A 186 4.75 4.52 -11.92
N PRO A 187 4.24 3.90 -10.84
CA PRO A 187 3.77 4.63 -9.66
C PRO A 187 4.89 5.43 -8.97
N ILE A 188 6.11 4.91 -8.93
CA ILE A 188 7.27 5.65 -8.40
C ILE A 188 7.57 6.87 -9.27
N GLN A 189 7.53 6.72 -10.60
CA GLN A 189 7.71 7.83 -11.52
C GLN A 189 6.64 8.91 -11.34
N GLU A 190 5.39 8.51 -11.13
CA GLU A 190 4.29 9.42 -10.83
C GLU A 190 4.51 10.15 -9.50
N GLY A 191 4.90 9.41 -8.46
CA GLY A 191 5.26 9.98 -7.16
C GLY A 191 6.42 10.98 -7.21
N ASN A 192 7.43 10.72 -8.05
CA ASN A 192 8.54 11.65 -8.28
C ASN A 192 8.08 12.96 -8.91
N ILE A 193 7.21 12.91 -9.93
CA ILE A 193 6.66 14.11 -10.59
C ILE A 193 5.84 14.93 -9.59
N ILE A 194 4.95 14.28 -8.83
CA ILE A 194 4.11 14.93 -7.81
C ILE A 194 5.00 15.64 -6.79
N TRP A 195 5.95 14.92 -6.20
CA TRP A 195 6.86 15.47 -5.21
C TRP A 195 7.69 16.64 -5.75
N PHE A 196 8.22 16.52 -6.97
CA PHE A 196 9.01 17.57 -7.61
C PHE A 196 8.18 18.85 -7.81
N ASN A 197 6.98 18.70 -8.37
CA ASN A 197 6.09 19.83 -8.65
C ASN A 197 5.66 20.54 -7.37
N GLU A 198 5.24 19.78 -6.35
CA GLU A 198 4.88 20.36 -5.05
C GLU A 198 6.06 21.07 -4.39
N THR A 199 7.25 20.48 -4.43
CA THR A 199 8.46 21.07 -3.85
C THR A 199 8.86 22.35 -4.58
N ASN A 200 8.83 22.34 -5.91
CA ASN A 200 9.10 23.52 -6.74
C ASN A 200 8.11 24.66 -6.45
N THR A 201 6.82 24.36 -6.37
CA THR A 201 5.79 25.36 -6.04
C THR A 201 6.03 25.98 -4.67
N LYS A 202 6.23 25.15 -3.63
CA LYS A 202 6.49 25.63 -2.26
C LYS A 202 7.76 26.49 -2.18
N LEU A 203 8.82 26.12 -2.91
CA LEU A 203 10.07 26.87 -2.94
C LEU A 203 9.93 28.21 -3.68
N LYS A 204 9.18 28.25 -4.78
CA LYS A 204 8.88 29.51 -5.50
C LYS A 204 8.06 30.47 -4.64
N GLU A 205 7.12 29.96 -3.86
CA GLU A 205 6.34 30.78 -2.91
C GLU A 205 7.21 31.36 -1.80
N LYS A 206 8.20 30.59 -1.31
CA LYS A 206 9.06 30.99 -0.20
C LYS A 206 10.22 31.91 -0.62
N GLU A 207 10.88 31.61 -1.73
CA GLU A 207 12.14 32.25 -2.14
C GLU A 207 11.98 33.15 -3.38
N GLY A 208 10.78 33.21 -3.95
CA GLY A 208 10.51 33.89 -5.21
C GLY A 208 10.86 33.04 -6.43
N GLN A 209 10.41 33.50 -7.60
CA GLN A 209 10.77 32.88 -8.87
C GLN A 209 12.19 33.30 -9.26
N GLY A 210 13.06 32.33 -9.55
CA GLY A 210 14.39 32.61 -10.12
C GLY A 210 15.45 31.59 -9.72
N PHE A 211 16.72 31.98 -9.92
CA PHE A 211 17.87 31.10 -9.74
C PHE A 211 18.00 30.55 -8.31
N ARG A 212 17.60 31.34 -7.29
CA ARG A 212 17.68 30.92 -5.90
C ARG A 212 16.77 29.73 -5.59
N SER A 213 15.49 29.80 -5.98
CA SER A 213 14.56 28.68 -5.77
C SER A 213 14.93 27.44 -6.58
N LEU A 214 15.54 27.62 -7.76
CA LEU A 214 16.12 26.51 -8.52
C LEU A 214 17.27 25.83 -7.76
N LEU A 215 18.21 26.61 -7.21
CA LEU A 215 19.35 26.05 -6.48
C LEU A 215 18.86 25.23 -5.29
N THR A 216 17.94 25.78 -4.49
CA THR A 216 17.33 25.08 -3.35
C THR A 216 16.56 23.83 -3.78
N LEU A 217 15.90 23.85 -4.95
CA LEU A 217 15.23 22.67 -5.51
C LEU A 217 16.23 21.58 -5.91
N ILE A 218 17.35 21.95 -6.54
CA ILE A 218 18.41 21.00 -6.92
C ILE A 218 19.03 20.37 -5.67
N GLU A 219 19.24 21.15 -4.60
CA GLU A 219 19.70 20.64 -3.31
C GLU A 219 18.70 19.61 -2.74
N ALA A 220 17.41 19.95 -2.73
CA ALA A 220 16.35 19.04 -2.27
C ALA A 220 16.28 17.74 -3.10
N VAL A 221 16.37 17.83 -4.42
CA VAL A 221 16.43 16.67 -5.33
C VAL A 221 17.68 15.83 -5.05
N THR A 222 18.82 16.46 -4.80
CA THR A 222 20.08 15.78 -4.51
C THR A 222 19.99 15.00 -3.20
N ASP A 223 19.41 15.59 -2.15
CA ASP A 223 19.21 14.91 -0.88
C ASP A 223 18.18 13.77 -0.97
N ASP A 224 17.11 13.97 -1.74
CA ASP A 224 16.17 12.90 -2.04
C ASP A 224 16.82 11.73 -2.79
N LEU A 225 17.67 12.01 -3.78
CA LEU A 225 18.42 11.00 -4.51
C LEU A 225 19.42 10.25 -3.63
N LYS A 226 20.05 10.93 -2.65
CA LYS A 226 20.89 10.25 -1.64
C LYS A 226 20.06 9.29 -0.79
N ASN A 227 18.86 9.69 -0.38
CA ASN A 227 17.94 8.80 0.34
C ASN A 227 17.50 7.63 -0.54
N CYS A 228 17.18 7.88 -1.81
CA CYS A 228 16.90 6.84 -2.81
C CYS A 228 18.03 5.83 -2.94
N LEU A 229 19.26 6.30 -3.09
CA LEU A 229 20.43 5.44 -3.24
C LEU A 229 20.73 4.61 -2.00
N ASN A 230 20.70 5.22 -0.82
CA ASN A 230 21.20 4.60 0.41
C ASN A 230 20.13 3.80 1.16
N TYR A 231 18.87 4.22 1.08
CA TYR A 231 17.78 3.66 1.88
C TYR A 231 16.82 2.81 1.05
N TYR A 232 16.23 3.37 -0.02
CA TYR A 232 15.21 2.66 -0.78
C TYR A 232 15.82 1.61 -1.73
N ARG A 233 16.88 1.96 -2.48
CA ARG A 233 17.46 1.10 -3.53
C ARG A 233 17.85 -0.30 -3.03
N PRO A 234 18.52 -0.49 -1.88
CA PRO A 234 18.87 -1.83 -1.40
C PRO A 234 17.65 -2.74 -1.18
N LEU A 235 16.54 -2.18 -0.68
CA LEU A 235 15.31 -2.92 -0.43
C LEU A 235 14.62 -3.31 -1.75
N PHE A 236 14.43 -2.35 -2.65
CA PHE A 236 13.81 -2.62 -3.95
C PHE A 236 14.63 -3.58 -4.81
N LYS A 237 15.97 -3.44 -4.82
CA LYS A 237 16.85 -4.35 -5.54
C LYS A 237 16.81 -5.76 -4.96
N ARG A 238 16.76 -5.90 -3.62
CA ARG A 238 16.70 -7.19 -2.93
C ARG A 238 15.39 -7.94 -3.18
N PHE A 239 14.25 -7.25 -3.10
CA PHE A 239 12.94 -7.90 -3.13
C PHE A 239 12.30 -7.99 -4.52
N LEU A 240 12.48 -6.96 -5.35
CA LEU A 240 11.80 -6.82 -6.64
C LEU A 240 12.75 -6.79 -7.84
N ASP A 241 14.07 -6.77 -7.61
CA ASP A 241 15.10 -6.58 -8.62
C ASP A 241 15.01 -5.27 -9.44
N VAL A 242 14.35 -4.25 -8.87
CA VAL A 242 14.13 -2.94 -9.52
C VAL A 242 15.19 -1.93 -9.08
N ASP A 243 15.81 -1.22 -10.03
CA ASP A 243 16.74 -0.11 -9.75
C ASP A 243 16.00 1.24 -9.73
N ILE A 244 15.33 1.51 -8.63
CA ILE A 244 14.54 2.74 -8.45
C ILE A 244 15.39 4.02 -8.42
N PHE A 245 16.70 3.91 -8.15
CA PHE A 245 17.60 5.06 -8.14
C PHE A 245 17.80 5.57 -9.56
N THR A 246 18.19 4.70 -10.49
CA THR A 246 18.39 5.08 -11.89
C THR A 246 17.12 5.64 -12.51
N THR A 247 15.96 5.02 -12.22
CA THR A 247 14.65 5.55 -12.63
C THR A 247 14.42 6.96 -12.13
N SER A 248 14.62 7.21 -10.83
CA SER A 248 14.35 8.52 -10.22
C SER A 248 15.35 9.58 -10.68
N PHE A 249 16.63 9.21 -10.80
CA PHE A 249 17.69 10.10 -11.27
C PHE A 249 17.40 10.64 -12.67
N SER A 250 17.16 9.74 -13.64
CA SER A 250 16.91 10.12 -15.04
C SER A 250 15.67 11.01 -15.16
N GLN A 251 14.65 10.75 -14.35
CA GLN A 251 13.42 11.53 -14.35
C GLN A 251 13.65 12.94 -13.78
N PHE A 252 14.32 13.06 -12.63
CA PHE A 252 14.64 14.37 -12.06
C PHE A 252 15.58 15.17 -12.94
N GLU A 253 16.58 14.53 -13.57
CA GLU A 253 17.45 15.17 -14.56
C GLU A 253 16.62 15.80 -15.69
N THR A 254 15.65 15.06 -16.24
CA THR A 254 14.74 15.55 -17.28
C THR A 254 13.88 16.73 -16.79
N LEU A 255 13.29 16.62 -15.60
CA LEU A 255 12.44 17.67 -15.02
C LEU A 255 13.22 18.96 -14.73
N ILE A 256 14.43 18.85 -14.20
CA ILE A 256 15.33 19.99 -13.98
C ILE A 256 15.75 20.59 -15.32
N ALA A 257 16.12 19.78 -16.31
CA ALA A 257 16.49 20.28 -17.64
C ALA A 257 15.36 21.12 -18.27
N VAL A 258 14.13 20.61 -18.25
CA VAL A 258 12.96 21.33 -18.77
C VAL A 258 12.71 22.64 -18.00
N LEU A 259 12.80 22.60 -16.67
CA LEU A 259 12.60 23.78 -15.83
C LEU A 259 13.67 24.86 -16.10
N THR A 260 14.94 24.45 -16.18
CA THR A 260 16.05 25.38 -16.46
C THR A 260 15.94 25.99 -17.85
N GLN A 261 15.57 25.21 -18.86
CA GLN A 261 15.33 25.70 -20.21
C GLN A 261 14.21 26.74 -20.24
N SER A 262 13.08 26.47 -19.57
CA SER A 262 11.96 27.42 -19.46
C SER A 262 12.39 28.75 -18.84
N MET A 263 13.16 28.71 -17.75
CA MET A 263 13.62 29.93 -17.09
C MET A 263 14.62 30.73 -17.93
N LEU A 264 15.49 30.04 -18.68
CA LEU A 264 16.40 30.70 -19.62
C LEU A 264 15.63 31.37 -20.76
N THR A 265 14.61 30.71 -21.31
CA THR A 265 13.78 31.31 -22.36
C THR A 265 12.99 32.51 -21.85
N ASP A 266 12.49 32.48 -20.61
CA ASP A 266 11.76 33.61 -20.02
C ASP A 266 12.70 34.81 -19.79
N ALA A 267 13.91 34.56 -19.29
CA ALA A 267 14.92 35.59 -19.08
C ALA A 267 15.40 36.22 -20.40
N LEU A 268 15.60 35.41 -21.45
CA LEU A 268 16.03 35.89 -22.77
C LEU A 268 14.88 36.55 -23.55
N GLY A 269 13.66 36.04 -23.43
CA GLY A 269 12.46 36.59 -24.07
C GLY A 269 12.01 37.93 -23.46
N GLY A 270 12.12 38.08 -22.13
CA GLY A 270 11.91 39.35 -21.44
C GLY A 270 12.99 40.40 -21.78
N SER A 271 14.21 39.96 -22.13
CA SER A 271 15.27 40.88 -22.55
C SER A 271 15.08 41.41 -23.98
N MET A 272 14.41 40.68 -24.87
CA MET A 272 14.12 41.16 -26.24
C MET A 272 12.98 42.18 -26.29
N THR A 273 11.98 42.10 -25.41
CA THR A 273 10.86 43.06 -25.39
C THR A 273 11.24 44.42 -24.79
N MET A 274 12.25 44.48 -23.91
CA MET A 274 12.76 45.77 -23.42
C MET A 274 13.62 46.51 -24.46
N GLN A 275 14.32 45.81 -25.35
CA GLN A 275 15.14 46.47 -26.39
C GLN A 275 14.34 46.98 -27.59
N THR A 276 13.17 46.41 -27.87
CA THR A 276 12.29 46.93 -28.94
C THR A 276 11.47 48.15 -28.50
N SER A 277 11.33 48.37 -27.20
CA SER A 277 10.57 49.49 -26.63
C SER A 277 11.40 50.78 -26.49
N SER A 278 12.73 50.66 -26.38
CA SER A 278 13.64 51.82 -26.26
C SER A 278 14.07 52.40 -27.60
N ASN A 279 13.76 51.77 -28.74
CA ASN A 279 14.12 52.25 -30.08
C ASN A 279 12.98 53.00 -30.80
N PHE A 280 11.86 53.28 -30.13
CA PHE A 280 10.71 53.99 -30.72
C PHE A 280 10.44 55.38 -30.10
N GLU A 281 11.26 55.86 -29.16
CA GLU A 281 11.12 57.22 -28.57
C GLU A 281 12.17 58.24 -29.03
N GLU A 282 13.04 57.91 -30.00
CA GLU A 282 14.02 58.85 -30.60
C GLU A 282 13.82 59.02 -32.12
N SER A 283 12.59 59.30 -32.57
CA SER A 283 12.36 59.96 -33.87
C SER A 283 10.86 60.28 -34.08
N GLU A 284 10.42 61.42 -33.57
CA GLU A 284 9.64 62.50 -34.26
C GLU A 284 9.05 63.49 -33.25
#